data_AF-A0A5R8MK63-F1
#
_entry.id   AF-A0A5R8MK63-F1
#
_cell.length_a   1.000
_cell.length_b   1.000
_cell.length_c   1.000
_cell.angle_alpha   90.00
_cell.angle_beta   90.00
_cell.angle_gamma   90.00
#
_symmetry.space_group_name_H-M   'P 1'
#
loop_
_entity.id
_entity.type
_entity.pdbx_description
1 polymer ?
#
loop_
_entity_poly.entity_id
_entity_poly.type
_entity_poly.pdbx_seq_one_letter_code
_entity_poly.pdbx_strand_id
1 'polypeptide(L)'
;MTGRPPRLSRAHAVALLLPLPAGRPARTVLTLTDDTTFGFATPDAVLAGQSGRIVLTRAELLDSGIRVVPGTGGRLAPGCGARLDQMLGYLNAWLADDHQAAGAPR
;
A
#
# COMPACT_ATOMS: atom_id res chain seq x y z
N MET A 1 11.06 -13.22 -16.94
CA MET A 1 11.87 -12.01 -16.64
C MET A 1 12.04 -11.94 -15.12
N THR A 2 13.22 -12.21 -14.57
CA THR A 2 13.48 -12.10 -13.13
C THR A 2 13.76 -10.63 -12.79
N GLY A 3 12.68 -9.85 -12.70
CA GLY A 3 12.73 -8.46 -12.23
C GLY A 3 12.95 -8.38 -10.72
N ARG A 4 13.24 -7.18 -10.21
CA ARG A 4 13.26 -6.94 -8.76
C ARG A 4 11.82 -7.00 -8.24
N PRO A 5 11.55 -7.64 -7.08
CA PRO A 5 10.21 -7.66 -6.52
C PRO A 5 9.73 -6.23 -6.20
N PRO A 6 8.43 -5.95 -6.35
CA PRO A 6 7.87 -4.65 -6.02
C PRO A 6 8.05 -4.37 -4.53
N ARG A 7 8.40 -3.12 -4.19
CA ARG A 7 8.67 -2.72 -2.80
C ARG A 7 7.75 -1.61 -2.34
N LEU A 8 6.98 -1.90 -1.29
CA LEU A 8 6.20 -0.92 -0.55
C LEU A 8 7.10 0.01 0.26
N SER A 9 6.81 1.30 0.18
CA SER A 9 7.49 2.35 0.94
C SER A 9 6.54 3.04 1.91
N ARG A 10 7.12 3.79 2.86
CA ARG A 10 6.33 4.68 3.74
C ARG A 10 5.50 5.68 2.93
N ALA A 11 5.99 6.13 1.77
CA ALA A 11 5.26 7.08 0.94
C ALA A 11 3.92 6.50 0.44
N HIS A 12 3.89 5.20 0.08
CA HIS A 12 2.64 4.54 -0.30
C HIS A 12 1.64 4.51 0.85
N ALA A 13 2.09 4.14 2.06
CA ALA A 13 1.24 4.10 3.24
C ALA A 13 0.75 5.50 3.66
N VAL A 14 1.64 6.50 3.66
CA VAL A 14 1.29 7.88 4.00
C VAL A 14 0.29 8.46 3.00
N ALA A 15 0.44 8.15 1.71
CA ALA A 15 -0.52 8.58 0.69
C ALA A 15 -1.95 8.11 1.00
N LEU A 16 -2.14 6.87 1.48
CA LEU A 16 -3.47 6.37 1.90
C LEU A 16 -4.07 7.16 3.08
N LEU A 17 -3.24 7.74 3.94
CA LEU A 17 -3.68 8.47 5.13
C LEU A 17 -3.95 9.95 4.85
N LEU A 18 -3.41 10.48 3.77
CA LEU A 18 -3.52 11.89 3.44
C LEU A 18 -4.89 12.24 2.85
N PRO A 19 -5.53 13.32 3.34
CA PRO A 19 -6.75 13.83 2.72
C PRO A 19 -6.46 14.18 1.26
N LEU A 20 -7.46 13.91 0.42
CA LEU A 20 -7.39 14.24 -1.00
C LEU A 20 -8.01 15.62 -1.25
N PRO A 21 -7.51 16.36 -2.25
CA PRO A 21 -8.20 17.54 -2.76
C PRO A 21 -9.63 17.18 -3.18
N ALA A 22 -10.56 18.12 -3.01
CA ALA A 22 -11.92 17.98 -3.52
C ALA A 22 -11.93 17.63 -5.02
N GLY A 23 -12.84 16.74 -5.42
CA GLY A 23 -12.98 16.30 -6.82
C GLY A 23 -12.02 15.18 -7.26
N ARG A 24 -11.18 14.66 -6.37
CA ARG A 24 -10.35 13.47 -6.65
C ARG A 24 -10.99 12.20 -6.06
N PRO A 25 -10.93 11.05 -6.76
CA PRO A 25 -11.44 9.79 -6.23
C PRO A 25 -10.65 9.38 -4.99
N ALA A 26 -11.35 8.79 -4.01
CA ALA A 26 -10.73 8.37 -2.76
C ALA A 26 -9.61 7.34 -3.00
N ARG A 27 -8.48 7.49 -2.30
CA ARG A 27 -7.36 6.54 -2.29
C ARG A 27 -7.37 5.76 -0.98
N THR A 28 -8.28 4.81 -0.87
CA THR A 28 -8.42 4.02 0.36
C THR A 28 -7.80 2.64 0.25
N VAL A 29 -7.38 2.25 -0.96
CA VAL A 29 -6.74 0.97 -1.26
C VAL A 29 -5.48 1.21 -2.07
N LEU A 30 -4.40 0.54 -1.67
CA LEU A 30 -3.19 0.38 -2.45
C LEU A 30 -3.22 -1.00 -3.09
N THR A 31 -3.06 -1.00 -4.41
CA THR A 31 -3.15 -2.19 -5.24
C THR A 31 -1.83 -2.47 -5.93
N LEU A 32 -1.68 -3.70 -6.41
CA LEU A 32 -0.55 -4.14 -7.21
C LEU A 32 -1.07 -4.81 -8.48
N THR A 33 -0.59 -4.35 -9.63
CA THR A 33 -0.89 -4.96 -10.93
C THR A 33 0.08 -6.10 -11.22
N ASP A 34 -0.27 -6.94 -12.21
CA ASP A 34 0.56 -8.07 -12.65
C ASP A 34 1.93 -7.60 -13.17
N ASP A 35 2.01 -6.38 -13.72
CA ASP A 35 3.26 -5.72 -14.12
C ASP A 35 4.07 -5.17 -12.93
N THR A 36 3.80 -5.61 -11.71
CA THR A 36 4.47 -5.21 -10.47
C THR A 36 4.38 -3.72 -10.14
N THR A 37 3.38 -3.02 -10.67
CA THR A 37 3.17 -1.58 -10.44
C THR A 37 2.17 -1.33 -9.33
N PHE A 38 2.50 -0.41 -8.41
CA PHE A 38 1.57 0.02 -7.37
C PHE A 38 0.59 1.07 -7.88
N GLY A 39 -0.69 0.90 -7.54
CA GLY A 39 -1.76 1.83 -7.84
C GLY A 39 -2.57 2.21 -6.60
N PHE A 40 -3.32 3.30 -6.68
CA PHE A 40 -4.31 3.67 -5.67
C PHE A 40 -5.71 3.54 -6.25
N ALA A 41 -6.62 2.99 -5.46
CA ALA A 41 -8.00 2.75 -5.87
C ALA A 41 -8.98 2.91 -4.70
N THR A 42 -10.26 2.79 -5.04
CA THR A 42 -11.35 2.53 -4.10
C THR A 42 -11.63 1.01 -4.04
N PRO A 43 -12.28 0.51 -2.98
CA PRO A 43 -12.73 -0.88 -2.91
C PRO A 43 -13.61 -1.25 -4.11
N ASP A 44 -14.53 -0.37 -4.50
CA ASP A 44 -15.45 -0.61 -5.61
C ASP A 44 -14.73 -0.80 -6.95
N ALA A 45 -13.70 0.02 -7.22
CA ALA A 45 -12.90 -0.11 -8.44
C ALA A 45 -12.13 -1.45 -8.49
N VAL A 46 -11.65 -1.91 -7.33
CA VAL A 46 -11.00 -3.23 -7.24
C VAL A 46 -12.00 -4.36 -7.47
N LEU A 47 -13.17 -4.30 -6.81
CA LEU A 47 -14.22 -5.32 -6.95
C LEU A 47 -14.81 -5.36 -8.37
N ALA A 48 -14.79 -4.23 -9.08
CA ALA A 48 -15.12 -4.15 -10.50
C ALA A 48 -14.01 -4.66 -11.43
N GLY A 49 -12.88 -5.14 -10.89
CA GLY A 49 -11.76 -5.70 -11.66
C GLY A 49 -10.85 -4.67 -12.31
N GLN A 50 -10.92 -3.40 -11.90
CA GLN A 50 -10.26 -2.30 -12.62
C GLN A 50 -8.87 -1.93 -12.07
N SER A 51 -8.41 -2.53 -10.97
CA SER A 51 -7.29 -1.95 -10.20
C SER A 51 -6.25 -2.94 -9.67
N GLY A 52 -6.27 -4.21 -10.09
CA GLY A 52 -5.32 -5.23 -9.62
C GLY A 52 -5.65 -5.77 -8.22
N ARG A 53 -4.70 -6.48 -7.58
CA ARG A 53 -4.92 -7.07 -6.25
C ARG A 53 -4.71 -6.07 -5.11
N ILE A 54 -5.45 -6.23 -4.03
CA ILE A 54 -5.29 -5.41 -2.80
C ILE A 54 -4.01 -5.82 -2.07
N VAL A 55 -3.20 -4.84 -1.68
CA VAL A 55 -1.98 -5.06 -0.90
C VAL A 55 -2.04 -4.39 0.46
N LEU A 56 -2.65 -3.21 0.54
CA LEU A 56 -2.79 -2.47 1.79
C LEU A 56 -3.97 -1.51 1.70
N THR A 57 -4.74 -1.39 2.76
CA THR A 57 -5.86 -0.45 2.85
C THR A 57 -5.58 0.65 3.86
N ARG A 58 -6.29 1.76 3.68
CA ARG A 58 -6.33 2.83 4.68
C ARG A 58 -6.89 2.33 6.00
N ALA A 59 -7.89 1.44 5.98
CA ALA A 59 -8.50 0.88 7.18
C ALA A 59 -7.47 0.09 8.00
N GLU A 60 -6.70 -0.81 7.38
CA GLU A 60 -5.67 -1.59 8.09
C GLU A 60 -4.59 -0.71 8.73
N LEU A 61 -4.17 0.37 8.05
CA LEU A 61 -3.29 1.37 8.65
C LEU A 61 -3.92 2.00 9.89
N LEU A 62 -5.20 2.34 9.81
CA LEU A 62 -5.92 2.95 10.91
C LEU A 62 -6.11 1.97 12.08
N ASP A 63 -6.46 0.73 11.81
CA ASP A 63 -6.68 -0.32 12.82
C ASP A 63 -5.36 -0.70 13.51
N SER A 64 -4.24 -0.63 12.78
CA SER A 64 -2.89 -0.78 13.33
C SER A 64 -2.42 0.43 14.16
N GLY A 65 -3.26 1.47 14.30
CA GLY A 65 -2.91 2.69 15.04
C GLY A 65 -1.94 3.62 14.31
N ILE A 66 -1.69 3.42 13.01
CA ILE A 66 -0.82 4.29 12.22
C ILE A 66 -1.61 5.55 11.83
N ARG A 67 -1.06 6.72 12.14
CA ARG A 67 -1.68 8.03 11.88
C ARG A 67 -0.67 9.02 11.34
N VAL A 68 -1.16 10.02 10.62
CA VAL A 68 -0.41 11.24 10.28
C VAL A 68 -0.87 12.40 11.15
N VAL A 69 0.04 13.31 11.45
CA VAL A 69 -0.28 14.56 12.14
C VAL A 69 -1.08 15.44 11.17
N PRO A 70 -2.28 15.92 11.56
CA PRO A 70 -3.10 16.78 10.70
C PRO A 70 -2.34 18.02 10.20
N GLY A 71 -2.59 18.42 8.94
CA GLY A 71 -2.00 19.61 8.33
C GLY A 71 -0.50 19.53 7.97
N THR A 72 0.18 18.42 8.25
CA THR A 72 1.64 18.29 8.03
C THR A 72 2.05 17.75 6.67
N GLY A 73 1.10 17.44 5.80
CA GLY A 73 1.40 16.86 4.48
C GLY A 73 1.99 15.45 4.53
N GLY A 74 1.96 14.76 5.68
CA GLY A 74 2.31 13.33 5.76
C GLY A 74 3.26 12.95 6.89
N ARG A 75 3.53 13.86 7.83
CA ARG A 75 4.34 13.52 9.02
C ARG A 75 3.60 12.49 9.85
N LEU A 76 4.24 11.35 10.13
CA LEU A 76 3.69 10.34 11.02
C LEU A 76 3.54 10.88 12.45
N ALA A 77 2.48 10.46 13.13
CA ALA A 77 2.32 10.73 14.55
C ALA A 77 3.45 10.06 15.37
N PRO A 78 3.83 10.60 16.54
CA PRO A 78 4.84 10.00 17.40
C PRO A 78 4.57 8.50 17.65
N GLY A 79 5.61 7.68 17.60
CA GLY A 79 5.52 6.23 17.78
C GLY A 79 5.00 5.43 16.57
N CYS A 80 4.43 6.07 15.55
CA CYS A 80 3.92 5.37 14.36
C CYS A 80 5.03 4.87 13.42
N GLY A 81 6.21 5.49 13.43
CA GLY A 81 7.30 5.19 12.48
C GLY A 81 7.77 3.73 12.55
N ALA A 82 8.16 3.25 13.72
CA ALA A 82 8.65 1.88 13.90
C ALA A 82 7.56 0.83 13.61
N ARG A 83 6.31 1.12 14.00
CA ARG A 83 5.18 0.23 13.72
C ARG A 83 4.88 0.13 12.22
N LEU A 84 4.92 1.26 11.51
CA LEU A 84 4.76 1.29 10.07
C LEU A 84 5.91 0.50 9.39
N ASP A 85 7.15 0.68 9.83
CA ASP A 85 8.28 -0.06 9.27
C ASP A 85 8.14 -1.57 9.45
N GLN A 86 7.70 -2.00 10.64
CA GLN A 86 7.46 -3.41 10.91
C GLN A 86 6.39 -3.97 9.95
N MET A 87 5.25 -3.29 9.82
CA MET A 87 4.18 -3.69 8.91
C MET A 87 4.67 -3.75 7.45
N LEU A 88 5.40 -2.73 7.00
CA LEU A 88 5.99 -2.69 5.67
C LEU A 88 7.05 -3.80 5.47
N GLY A 89 7.78 -4.16 6.52
CA GLY A 89 8.71 -5.30 6.51
C GLY A 89 8.00 -6.61 6.22
N TYR A 90 6.92 -6.90 6.94
CA TYR A 90 6.10 -8.10 6.71
C TYR A 90 5.50 -8.13 5.30
N LEU A 91 4.90 -7.03 4.85
CA LEU A 91 4.28 -6.97 3.52
C LEU A 91 5.32 -7.10 2.40
N ASN A 92 6.50 -6.49 2.55
CA ASN A 92 7.57 -6.61 1.56
C ASN A 92 8.18 -8.01 1.51
N ALA A 93 8.27 -8.71 2.64
CA ALA A 93 8.70 -10.11 2.67
C ALA A 93 7.68 -10.99 1.93
N TRP A 94 6.39 -10.84 2.25
CA TRP A 94 5.31 -11.54 1.55
C TRP A 94 5.31 -11.29 0.04
N LEU A 95 5.50 -10.03 -0.40
CA LEU A 95 5.61 -9.69 -1.83
C LEU A 95 6.83 -10.32 -2.51
N ALA A 96 7.95 -10.46 -1.80
CA ALA A 96 9.14 -11.10 -2.34
C ALA A 96 8.93 -12.60 -2.53
N ASP A 97 8.30 -13.27 -1.55
CA ASP A 97 7.98 -14.70 -1.61
C ASP A 97 6.99 -15.00 -2.75
N ASP A 98 5.95 -14.18 -2.88
CA ASP A 98 4.96 -14.30 -3.95
C ASP A 98 5.57 -14.10 -5.35
N HIS A 99 6.48 -13.12 -5.50
CA HIS A 99 7.20 -12.88 -6.74
C HIS A 99 8.12 -14.06 -7.13
N GLN A 100 8.76 -14.70 -6.14
CA GLN A 100 9.57 -15.90 -6.36
C GLN A 100 8.71 -17.10 -6.78
N ALA A 101 7.57 -17.31 -6.12
CA ALA A 101 6.63 -18.38 -6.48
C ALA A 101 6.08 -18.24 -7.90
N ALA A 102 5.82 -17.01 -8.36
CA ALA A 102 5.37 -16.73 -9.73
C ALA A 102 6.46 -16.95 -10.79
N GLY A 103 7.74 -16.83 -10.42
CA GLY A 103 8.89 -17.01 -11.32
C GLY A 103 9.43 -18.43 -11.42
N ALA A 104 8.99 -19.35 -10.56
CA ALA A 104 9.43 -20.74 -10.58
C ALA A 104 8.79 -21.51 -11.76
N PRO A 105 9.56 -22.21 -12.61
CA PRO A 105 8.99 -23.08 -13.62
C PRO A 105 8.22 -24.22 -12.93
N ARG A 106 6.99 -24.48 -13.41
CA ARG A 106 6.19 -25.65 -13.01
C ARG A 106 6.77 -26.93 -13.59
#